data_AF-A0A9E3A471-F1
#
_entry.id   AF-A0A9E3A471-F1
#
_cell.length_a   1.000
_cell.length_b   1.000
_cell.length_c   1.000
_cell.angle_alpha   90.00
_cell.angle_beta   90.00
_cell.angle_gamma   90.00
#
_symmetry.space_group_name_H-M   'P 1'
#
loop_
_entity.id
_entity.type
_entity.pdbx_description
1 polymer ?
#
loop_
_entity_poly.entity_id
_entity_poly.type
_entity_poly.pdbx_seq_one_letter_code
_entity_poly.pdbx_strand_id
1 'polypeptide(L)'
;SLELRMPFLDHRVAEYVSALPDSARVRGLSTKWILRQADRKLIGDANLKPRKAGFRIPVGDLMREQGVLDQLRGNGSLTRAYYDGKVLDRLLDEQLAGKRNHEETLWTLLNLEIWSRTLSDQSRRK
;
A
#
# COMPACT_ATOMS: atom_id res chain seq x y z
N SER A 1 16.88 -20.39 1.87
CA SER A 1 15.56 -20.19 1.25
C SER A 1 14.52 -20.22 2.35
N LEU A 2 13.53 -19.33 2.33
CA LEU A 2 12.43 -19.31 3.29
C LEU A 2 11.17 -19.84 2.60
N GLU A 3 10.58 -20.92 3.11
CA GLU A 3 9.32 -21.46 2.59
C GLU A 3 8.15 -20.63 3.12
N LEU A 4 7.34 -20.08 2.21
CA LEU A 4 6.16 -19.27 2.54
C LEU A 4 4.90 -20.14 2.45
N ARG A 5 4.08 -20.15 3.50
CA ARG A 5 2.78 -20.82 3.51
C ARG A 5 1.65 -19.81 3.64
N MET A 6 0.57 -20.04 2.88
CA MET A 6 -0.61 -19.17 2.81
C MET A 6 -1.88 -19.96 3.20
N PRO A 7 -2.15 -20.19 4.49
CA PRO A 7 -3.24 -21.07 4.93
C PRO A 7 -4.63 -20.68 4.42
N PHE A 8 -4.90 -19.39 4.25
CA PHE A 8 -6.17 -18.91 3.70
C PHE A 8 -6.34 -19.16 2.19
N LEU A 9 -5.30 -19.61 1.49
CA LEU A 9 -5.37 -20.02 0.08
C LEU A 9 -5.51 -21.54 -0.09
N ASP A 10 -5.75 -22.28 0.99
CA ASP A 10 -6.08 -23.70 0.90
C ASP A 10 -7.40 -23.92 0.15
N HIS A 11 -7.41 -24.83 -0.83
CA HIS A 11 -8.57 -25.09 -1.69
C HIS A 11 -9.80 -25.57 -0.90
N ARG A 12 -9.61 -26.34 0.18
CA ARG A 12 -10.73 -26.84 1.00
C ARG A 12 -11.40 -25.71 1.77
N VAL A 13 -10.59 -24.74 2.24
CA VAL A 13 -11.10 -23.52 2.87
C VAL A 13 -11.85 -22.66 1.84
N ALA A 14 -11.29 -22.50 0.64
CA ALA A 14 -11.92 -21.73 -0.42
C ALA A 14 -13.26 -22.34 -0.88
N GLU A 15 -13.30 -23.66 -1.09
CA GLU A 15 -14.51 -24.41 -1.45
C GLU A 15 -15.59 -24.30 -0.37
N TYR A 16 -15.22 -24.54 0.90
CA TYR A 16 -16.15 -24.43 2.02
C TYR A 16 -16.77 -23.04 2.11
N VAL A 17 -15.94 -21.98 2.09
CA VAL A 17 -16.43 -20.59 2.22
C VAL A 17 -17.26 -20.17 1.01
N SER A 18 -16.98 -20.71 -0.18
CA SER A 18 -17.72 -20.40 -1.40
C SER A 18 -19.11 -21.04 -1.44
N ALA A 19 -19.32 -22.15 -0.74
CA ALA A 19 -20.63 -22.81 -0.61
C ALA A 19 -21.56 -22.14 0.41
N LEU A 20 -21.06 -21.20 1.22
CA LEU A 20 -21.85 -20.50 2.23
C LEU A 20 -22.71 -19.37 1.62
N PRO A 21 -23.85 -19.03 2.24
CA PRO A 21 -24.61 -17.86 1.84
C PRO A 21 -23.79 -16.58 2.04
N ASP A 22 -24.08 -15.55 1.25
CA ASP A 22 -23.40 -14.24 1.32
C ASP A 22 -23.41 -13.62 2.72
N SER A 23 -24.49 -13.87 3.48
CA SER A 23 -24.66 -13.42 4.86
C SER A 23 -23.60 -13.96 5.83
N ALA A 24 -22.94 -15.08 5.49
CA ALA A 24 -21.82 -15.61 6.26
C ALA A 24 -20.53 -14.82 6.03
N ARG A 25 -20.38 -14.17 4.87
CA ARG A 25 -19.19 -13.37 4.50
C ARG A 25 -19.38 -11.91 4.87
N VAL A 26 -20.58 -11.37 4.63
CA VAL A 26 -20.96 -9.97 4.84
C VAL A 26 -22.30 -9.89 5.57
N ARG A 27 -22.35 -9.15 6.68
CA ARG A 27 -23.59 -8.92 7.43
C ARG A 27 -23.72 -7.42 7.75
N GLY A 28 -24.64 -6.75 7.07
CA GLY A 28 -24.73 -5.28 7.10
C GLY A 28 -23.41 -4.65 6.60
N LEU A 29 -22.82 -3.77 7.40
CA LEU A 29 -21.51 -3.15 7.11
C LEU A 29 -20.31 -4.00 7.57
N SER A 30 -20.56 -5.19 8.14
CA SER A 30 -19.50 -6.05 8.67
C SER A 30 -19.03 -7.06 7.63
N THR A 31 -17.80 -6.91 7.16
CA THR A 31 -17.10 -7.87 6.28
C THR A 31 -16.31 -8.90 7.08
N LYS A 32 -15.99 -10.04 6.46
CA LYS A 32 -15.26 -11.17 7.07
C LYS A 32 -16.02 -11.75 8.27
N TRP A 33 -17.35 -11.77 8.20
CA TRP A 33 -18.20 -12.07 9.37
C TRP A 33 -17.89 -13.45 9.97
N ILE A 34 -17.94 -14.52 9.18
CA ILE A 34 -17.65 -15.89 9.66
C ILE A 34 -16.23 -16.02 10.23
N LEU A 35 -15.23 -15.40 9.59
CA LEU A 35 -13.85 -15.40 10.08
C LEU A 35 -13.77 -14.74 11.47
N ARG A 36 -14.41 -13.59 11.66
CA ARG A 36 -14.46 -12.92 12.97
C ARG A 36 -15.16 -13.76 14.04
N GLN A 37 -16.21 -14.49 13.67
CA GLN A 37 -16.88 -15.39 14.63
C GLN A 37 -16.00 -16.59 15.00
N ALA A 38 -15.27 -17.16 14.04
CA ALA A 38 -14.34 -18.27 14.28
C ALA A 38 -13.17 -17.83 15.18
N ASP A 39 -12.59 -16.65 14.90
CA ASP A 39 -11.42 -16.12 15.62
C ASP A 39 -11.75 -15.61 17.03
N ARG A 40 -13.04 -15.37 17.33
CA ARG A 40 -13.50 -14.84 18.63
C ARG A 40 -12.96 -15.61 19.82
N LYS A 41 -12.87 -16.93 19.69
CA LYS A 41 -12.34 -17.82 20.73
C LYS A 41 -10.81 -17.77 20.86
N LEU A 42 -10.10 -17.33 19.82
CA LEU A 42 -8.63 -17.31 19.76
C LEU A 42 -8.05 -15.96 20.19
N ILE A 43 -8.67 -14.85 19.77
CA ILE A 43 -8.09 -13.51 19.96
C ILE A 43 -8.96 -12.56 20.80
N GLY A 44 -10.16 -12.99 21.20
CA GLY A 44 -11.08 -12.21 22.02
C GLY A 44 -11.73 -11.02 21.29
N ASP A 45 -12.74 -10.42 21.93
CA ASP A 45 -13.64 -9.45 21.30
C ASP A 45 -12.97 -8.11 20.95
N ALA A 46 -11.96 -7.69 21.73
CA ALA A 46 -11.28 -6.43 21.50
C ALA A 46 -10.54 -6.40 20.15
N ASN A 47 -9.97 -7.54 19.74
CA ASN A 47 -9.17 -7.67 18.52
C ASN A 47 -10.01 -7.88 17.25
N LEU A 48 -11.33 -8.08 17.39
CA LEU A 48 -12.25 -8.24 16.27
C LEU A 48 -12.81 -6.91 15.71
N LYS A 49 -12.50 -5.78 16.36
CA LYS A 49 -13.02 -4.45 16.00
C LYS A 49 -12.36 -3.77 14.79
N PRO A 50 -11.10 -4.02 14.41
CA PRO A 50 -10.48 -3.28 13.30
C PRO A 50 -11.20 -3.50 11.97
N ARG A 51 -11.41 -2.40 11.24
CA ARG A 51 -11.83 -2.42 9.84
C ARG A 51 -10.76 -3.14 9.01
N LYS A 52 -11.16 -3.78 7.90
CA LYS A 52 -10.21 -4.35 6.95
C LYS A 52 -9.28 -3.23 6.47
N ALA A 53 -8.00 -3.35 6.80
CA ALA A 53 -6.94 -2.55 6.22
C ALA A 53 -6.19 -3.39 5.19
N GLY A 54 -5.84 -2.79 4.06
CA GLY A 54 -4.86 -3.37 3.15
C GLY A 54 -3.47 -3.38 3.79
N PHE A 55 -2.52 -4.04 3.13
CA PHE A 55 -1.12 -3.86 3.45
C PHE A 55 -0.74 -2.41 3.15
N ARG A 56 -0.38 -1.65 4.19
CA ARG A 56 0.06 -0.26 4.04
C ARG A 56 1.57 -0.21 4.19
N ILE A 57 2.23 0.30 3.17
CA ILE A 57 3.63 0.70 3.25
C ILE A 57 3.67 2.02 4.03
N PRO A 58 4.62 2.22 4.96
CA PRO A 58 4.76 3.47 5.69
C PRO A 58 5.34 4.57 4.77
N VAL A 59 4.57 5.00 3.78
CA VAL A 59 5.01 5.97 2.76
C VAL A 59 5.41 7.28 3.44
N GLY A 60 4.68 7.72 4.46
CA GLY A 60 5.04 8.93 5.22
C GLY A 60 6.44 8.86 5.82
N ASP A 61 6.85 7.71 6.35
CA ASP A 61 8.20 7.52 6.90
C ASP A 61 9.24 7.41 5.80
N LEU A 62 8.91 6.68 4.72
CA LEU A 62 9.78 6.54 3.55
C LEU A 62 10.11 7.90 2.91
N MET A 63 9.13 8.82 2.85
CA MET A 63 9.34 10.16 2.28
C MET A 63 10.25 11.05 3.14
N ARG A 64 10.48 10.70 4.42
CA ARG A 64 11.45 11.39 5.29
C ARG A 64 12.88 10.95 5.02
N GLU A 65 13.09 9.82 4.35
CA GLU A 65 14.42 9.37 3.97
C GLU A 65 14.98 10.25 2.87
N GLN A 66 16.13 10.90 3.13
CA GLN A 66 16.74 11.85 2.21
C GLN A 66 16.96 11.26 0.81
N GLY A 67 17.41 10.00 0.73
CA GLY A 67 17.65 9.31 -0.53
C GLY A 67 16.39 9.11 -1.38
N VAL A 68 15.21 9.00 -0.76
CA VAL A 68 13.91 8.93 -1.43
C VAL A 68 13.44 10.31 -1.83
N LEU A 69 13.54 11.28 -0.91
CA LEU A 69 13.17 12.67 -1.16
C LEU A 69 13.94 13.24 -2.36
N ASP A 70 15.23 12.94 -2.45
CA ASP A 70 16.11 13.39 -3.54
C ASP A 70 15.74 12.78 -4.91
N GLN A 71 15.07 11.63 -4.95
CA GLN A 71 14.58 11.08 -6.22
C GLN A 71 13.54 12.03 -6.87
N LEU A 72 12.70 12.65 -6.03
CA LEU A 72 11.62 13.54 -6.45
C LEU A 72 12.03 15.02 -6.43
N ARG A 73 12.99 15.42 -5.58
CA ARG A 73 13.48 16.80 -5.44
C ARG A 73 14.70 17.13 -6.26
N GLY A 74 15.55 16.15 -6.54
CA GLY A 74 16.84 16.38 -7.18
C GLY A 74 16.69 16.94 -8.60
N ASN A 75 17.69 17.71 -9.04
CA ASN A 75 17.76 18.26 -10.40
C ASN A 75 17.75 17.18 -11.50
N GLY A 76 18.09 15.93 -11.15
CA GLY A 76 18.00 14.76 -12.04
C GLY A 76 16.64 14.05 -12.02
N SER A 77 15.62 14.59 -11.35
CA SER A 77 14.29 13.99 -11.33
C SER A 77 13.67 14.03 -12.72
N LEU A 78 13.42 12.86 -13.30
CA LEU A 78 12.77 12.75 -14.60
C LEU A 78 11.28 13.11 -14.51
N THR A 79 10.66 12.90 -13.35
CA THR A 79 9.26 13.25 -13.08
C THR A 79 9.04 14.75 -13.19
N ARG A 80 10.03 15.59 -12.84
CA ARG A 80 9.95 17.05 -13.00
C ARG A 80 9.94 17.53 -14.46
N ALA A 81 10.23 16.66 -15.43
CA ALA A 81 10.03 16.98 -16.85
C ALA A 81 8.55 16.92 -17.25
N TYR A 82 7.72 16.20 -16.51
CA TYR A 82 6.30 15.97 -16.82
C TYR A 82 5.35 16.73 -15.89
N TYR A 83 5.82 17.12 -14.70
CA TYR A 83 5.01 17.78 -13.67
C TYR A 83 5.66 19.07 -13.17
N ASP A 84 4.84 20.02 -12.72
CA ASP A 84 5.31 21.26 -12.11
C ASP A 84 6.06 20.98 -10.80
N GLY A 85 7.36 21.28 -10.79
CA GLY A 85 8.22 21.11 -9.62
C GLY A 85 7.74 21.86 -8.38
N LYS A 86 7.13 23.05 -8.54
CA LYS A 86 6.60 23.83 -7.39
C LYS A 86 5.42 23.12 -6.74
N VAL A 87 4.56 22.49 -7.55
CA VAL A 87 3.43 21.71 -7.03
C VAL A 87 3.96 20.48 -6.30
N LEU A 88 4.94 19.79 -6.88
CA LEU A 88 5.57 18.63 -6.25
C LEU A 88 6.23 18.98 -4.92
N ASP A 89 6.98 20.08 -4.86
CA ASP A 89 7.64 20.55 -3.64
C ASP A 89 6.63 20.86 -2.55
N ARG A 90 5.52 21.52 -2.89
CA ARG A 90 4.42 21.77 -1.95
C ARG A 90 3.81 20.46 -1.41
N LEU A 91 3.56 19.47 -2.25
CA LEU A 91 2.99 18.19 -1.80
C LEU A 91 3.93 17.47 -0.82
N LEU A 92 5.23 17.47 -1.12
CA LEU A 92 6.26 16.91 -0.25
C LEU A 92 6.33 17.67 1.07
N ASP A 93 6.34 19.00 1.05
CA ASP A 93 6.39 19.82 2.28
C ASP A 93 5.15 19.63 3.14
N GLU A 94 3.94 19.60 2.54
CA GLU A 94 2.70 19.36 3.26
C GLU A 94 2.67 17.97 3.92
N GLN A 95 3.19 16.93 3.25
CA GLN A 95 3.33 15.58 3.80
C GLN A 95 4.36 15.53 4.94
N LEU A 96 5.55 16.07 4.72
CA LEU A 96 6.65 16.05 5.70
C LEU A 96 6.29 16.80 6.99
N ALA A 97 5.57 17.91 6.85
CA ALA A 97 5.05 18.70 7.96
C ALA A 97 3.78 18.10 8.60
N GLY A 98 3.23 17.00 8.06
CA GLY A 98 2.00 16.38 8.55
C GLY A 98 0.75 17.24 8.37
N LYS A 99 0.80 18.26 7.49
CA LYS A 99 -0.32 19.19 7.25
C LYS A 99 -1.42 18.55 6.42
N ARG A 100 -1.06 17.69 5.46
CA ARG A 100 -1.99 16.92 4.62
C ARG A 100 -1.39 15.56 4.29
N ASN A 101 -2.26 14.57 4.11
CA ASN A 101 -1.85 13.24 3.65
C ASN A 101 -1.82 13.19 2.12
N HIS A 102 -0.62 13.05 1.57
CA HIS A 102 -0.33 12.90 0.15
C HIS A 102 0.34 11.55 -0.17
N GLU A 103 0.30 10.58 0.76
CA GLU A 103 1.02 9.29 0.66
C GLU A 103 0.76 8.56 -0.65
N GLU A 104 -0.50 8.43 -1.06
CA GLU A 104 -0.87 7.74 -2.30
C GLU A 104 -0.26 8.42 -3.53
N THR A 105 -0.40 9.74 -3.63
CA THR A 105 0.12 10.53 -4.76
C THR A 105 1.65 10.46 -4.82
N LEU A 106 2.31 10.67 -3.68
CA LEU A 106 3.77 10.66 -3.60
C LEU A 106 4.34 9.26 -3.87
N TRP A 107 3.65 8.21 -3.44
CA TRP A 107 3.99 6.83 -3.79
C TRP A 107 3.91 6.58 -5.30
N THR A 108 2.84 7.03 -5.96
CA THR A 108 2.70 6.91 -7.42
C THR A 108 3.83 7.64 -8.15
N LEU A 109 4.14 8.88 -7.74
CA LEU A 109 5.21 9.66 -8.37
C LEU A 109 6.59 9.04 -8.16
N LEU A 110 6.87 8.51 -6.97
CA LEU A 110 8.13 7.80 -6.70
C LEU A 110 8.29 6.56 -7.60
N ASN A 111 7.23 5.77 -7.75
CA ASN A 111 7.27 4.61 -8.65
C ASN A 111 7.50 5.03 -10.11
N LEU A 112 6.85 6.10 -10.55
CA LEU A 112 7.05 6.65 -11.90
C LEU A 112 8.49 7.12 -12.11
N GLU A 113 9.09 7.81 -11.13
CA GLU A 113 10.49 8.24 -11.18
C GLU A 113 11.44 7.03 -11.35
N ILE A 114 11.28 6.03 -10.49
CA ILE A 114 12.11 4.81 -10.51
C ILE A 114 11.96 4.07 -11.84
N TRP A 115 10.73 3.91 -12.32
CA TRP A 115 10.45 3.26 -13.59
C TRP A 115 11.08 4.03 -14.77
N SER A 116 10.92 5.35 -14.80
CA SER A 116 11.47 6.21 -15.86
C SER A 116 12.99 6.14 -15.93
N ARG A 117 13.67 6.13 -14.78
CA ARG A 117 15.13 5.95 -14.71
C ARG A 117 15.54 4.58 -15.22
N THR A 118 14.85 3.54 -14.78
CA THR A 118 15.14 2.15 -15.19
C THR A 118 15.04 1.97 -16.71
N LEU A 119 14.03 2.56 -17.35
CA LEU A 119 13.89 2.53 -18.81
C LEU A 119 14.94 3.37 -19.55
N SER A 120 15.27 4.55 -19.01
CA SER A 120 16.30 5.42 -19.59
C SER A 120 17.67 4.74 -19.58
N ASP A 121 18.02 4.05 -18.48
CA ASP A 121 19.28 3.32 -18.35
C ASP A 121 19.35 2.11 -19.29
N GLN A 122 18.24 1.39 -19.49
CA GLN A 122 18.19 0.29 -20.46
C GLN A 122 18.39 0.77 -21.90
N SER A 123 17.87 1.96 -22.23
CA SER A 123 18.01 2.56 -23.56
C SER A 123 19.45 3.00 -23.84
N ARG A 124 20.23 3.33 -22.79
CA ARG A 124 21.66 3.70 -22.89
C ARG A 124 22.61 2.50 -22.98
N ARG A 125 22.14 1.29 -22.63
CA ARG A 125 22.93 0.05 -22.67
C ARG A 125 22.80 -0.73 -23.97
N LYS A 126 21.89 -0.32 -24.86
CA LYS A 126 21.76 -0.81 -26.23
C LYS A 126 22.48 0.14 -27.19
#